data_AF-A0A285U5G7-F1
#
_entry.id   AF-A0A285U5G7-F1
#
_cell.length_a   1.000
_cell.length_b   1.000
_cell.length_c   1.000
_cell.angle_alpha   90.00
_cell.angle_beta   90.00
_cell.angle_gamma   90.00
#
_symmetry.space_group_name_H-M   'P 1'
#
loop_
_entity.id
_entity.type
_entity.pdbx_description
1 polymer ?
#
loop_
_entity_poly.entity_id
_entity_poly.type
_entity_poly.pdbx_seq_one_letter_code
_entity_poly.pdbx_strand_id
1 'polypeptide(L)'
;MIYGLYLNSMEGCVDLVNKKGVNYPYIKVKGVELQELDFYLVKMFSTSKLSKYILSDSYLSKNLPFNRVELISNSIQHDELVKEIVNNMENSYKVYNNMMRETIIDIQRFEDKIKKRKDYLNITNNSEKSAFLFNELCNELKNVSFTKNKLICWLRLKPNLHDKLLELIKHDGKNGDNDMNEIIKEEHLNEKQTFSDQIHMLKKIIISMEEQSNELENQKNDVLNSQVLSLKEELDQIRNEIVKKDKEIKSKNREIQKFQKKYDDEVNNRNRDKDLIKKLQKDLGEQGSKLGELRKELDKALTEKNFLEQNITQLTYRNGEIEEKIKVEYTNELNKQLALQKSRYEEKLDLLESSHESSLKMNEKLYADLKMKFDEIENDNNILQSQVSELKLQLIKKDEKTQNPINVNSKTANKEEESLDLTTLFGSNEFEPEFT
;
A
#
# COMPACT_ATOMS: atom_id res chain seq x y z
N MET A 1 7.79 54.23 18.96
CA MET A 1 8.45 53.87 20.24
C MET A 1 7.72 52.66 20.81
N ILE A 2 8.21 51.45 20.54
CA ILE A 2 7.97 50.18 21.25
C ILE A 2 9.08 49.25 20.71
N TYR A 3 10.08 49.00 21.54
CA TYR A 3 11.06 47.92 21.37
C TYR A 3 11.32 47.43 22.79
N GLY A 4 10.83 46.24 23.11
CA GLY A 4 10.89 45.72 24.46
C GLY A 4 10.66 44.22 24.47
N LEU A 5 11.53 43.52 25.20
CA LEU A 5 11.36 42.14 25.66
C LEU A 5 11.33 41.06 24.56
N TYR A 6 12.52 40.59 24.17
CA TYR A 6 12.79 39.14 24.04
C TYR A 6 14.27 38.87 24.34
N LEU A 7 14.62 38.96 25.62
CA LEU A 7 15.91 38.54 26.17
C LEU A 7 15.64 37.85 27.51
N ASN A 8 15.45 36.52 27.45
CA ASN A 8 15.82 35.56 28.49
C ASN A 8 15.52 34.12 28.03
N SER A 9 16.22 33.16 28.67
CA SER A 9 16.11 31.71 28.51
C SER A 9 16.22 31.12 27.09
N MET A 10 17.44 30.77 26.69
CA MET A 10 17.73 29.44 26.15
C MET A 10 19.09 28.95 26.67
N GLU A 11 19.10 28.52 27.94
CA GLU A 11 20.01 27.45 28.32
C GLU A 11 19.50 26.16 27.67
N GLY A 12 20.37 25.48 26.93
CA GLY A 12 20.02 24.24 26.24
C GLY A 12 21.13 23.80 25.31
N CYS A 13 21.75 22.65 25.61
CA CYS A 13 22.63 21.98 24.67
C CYS A 13 21.83 21.66 23.39
N VAL A 14 22.25 22.20 22.25
CA VAL A 14 21.75 21.78 20.95
C VAL A 14 22.85 20.98 20.26
N ASP A 15 22.69 19.66 20.24
CA ASP A 15 23.52 18.78 19.43
C ASP A 15 23.41 19.18 17.96
N LEU A 16 24.53 19.59 17.36
CA LEU A 16 24.62 20.03 15.98
C LEU A 16 24.62 18.85 14.99
N VAL A 17 23.49 18.14 14.94
CA VAL A 17 23.18 17.19 13.87
C VAL A 17 22.69 17.97 12.64
N ASN A 18 23.36 17.77 11.50
CA ASN A 18 23.07 18.31 10.16
C ASN A 18 21.60 18.73 9.92
N LYS A 19 21.33 20.05 9.94
CA LYS A 19 20.10 20.64 9.40
C LYS A 19 20.40 21.90 8.58
N LYS A 20 19.61 22.11 7.52
CA LYS A 20 19.70 23.28 6.64
C LYS A 20 19.44 24.57 7.42
N GLY A 21 20.27 25.59 7.21
CA GLY A 21 19.88 26.99 7.46
C GLY A 21 20.23 27.61 8.82
N VAL A 22 21.36 27.25 9.45
CA VAL A 22 21.90 28.06 10.56
C VAL A 22 22.23 29.47 10.04
N ASN A 23 21.58 30.49 10.61
CA ASN A 23 21.81 31.90 10.30
C ASN A 23 22.61 32.54 11.44
N TYR A 24 23.74 33.16 11.11
CA TYR A 24 24.60 33.83 12.09
C TYR A 24 24.15 35.27 12.32
N PRO A 25 23.97 35.74 13.56
CA PRO A 25 23.67 37.14 13.82
C PRO A 25 24.83 38.03 13.37
N TYR A 26 24.51 39.24 12.93
CA TYR A 26 25.50 40.25 12.57
C TYR A 26 25.86 41.05 13.84
N ILE A 27 26.90 40.58 14.53
CA ILE A 27 27.26 41.09 15.87
C ILE A 27 28.19 42.30 15.73
N LYS A 28 27.83 43.39 16.43
CA LYS A 28 28.70 44.55 16.70
C LYS A 28 29.38 44.35 18.06
N VAL A 29 30.69 44.54 18.13
CA VAL A 29 31.49 44.39 19.36
C VAL A 29 31.85 45.77 19.88
N LYS A 30 31.67 46.02 21.18
CA LYS A 30 31.98 47.32 21.78
C LYS A 30 33.49 47.57 21.74
N GLY A 31 33.91 48.65 21.09
CA GLY A 31 35.32 49.06 21.01
C GLY A 31 36.12 48.47 19.84
N VAL A 32 35.46 47.79 18.88
CA VAL A 32 36.04 47.39 17.59
C VAL A 32 35.18 47.99 16.48
N GLU A 33 35.79 48.49 15.40
CA GLU A 33 35.01 48.96 14.26
C GLU A 33 34.39 47.79 13.49
N LEU A 34 33.18 47.99 12.99
CA LEU A 34 32.44 46.93 12.32
C LEU A 34 33.13 46.48 11.02
N GLN A 35 33.66 47.45 10.28
CA GLN A 35 34.44 47.24 9.06
C GLN A 35 35.73 46.45 9.33
N GLU A 36 36.37 46.64 10.48
CA GLU A 36 37.56 45.89 10.90
C GLU A 36 37.21 44.41 11.13
N LEU A 37 36.10 44.11 11.82
CA LEU A 37 35.62 42.73 12.00
C LEU A 37 35.23 42.06 10.68
N ASP A 38 34.64 42.81 9.75
CA ASP A 38 34.28 42.30 8.42
C ASP A 38 35.51 42.13 7.52
N PHE A 39 36.54 42.97 7.65
CA PHE A 39 37.81 42.81 6.95
C PHE A 39 38.48 41.47 7.29
N TYR A 40 38.55 41.11 8.58
CA TYR A 40 39.07 39.80 8.98
C TYR A 40 38.25 38.65 8.39
N LEU A 41 36.92 38.79 8.27
CA LEU A 41 36.05 37.80 7.63
C LEU A 41 36.33 37.67 6.12
N VAL A 42 36.27 38.78 5.38
CA VAL A 42 36.35 38.83 3.93
C VAL A 42 37.74 38.43 3.42
N LYS A 43 38.81 38.84 4.11
CA LYS A 43 40.22 38.53 3.76
C LYS A 43 40.59 37.04 3.77
N MET A 44 39.74 36.16 4.34
CA MET A 44 39.97 34.71 4.30
C MET A 44 39.58 34.04 2.98
N PHE A 45 38.88 34.74 2.09
CA PHE A 45 38.30 34.16 0.87
C PHE A 45 39.09 34.61 -0.36
N SER A 46 39.45 33.67 -1.24
CA SER A 46 40.13 34.02 -2.50
C SER A 46 39.25 34.87 -3.41
N THR A 47 39.87 35.66 -4.30
CA THR A 47 39.19 36.51 -5.29
C THR A 47 38.06 35.79 -6.02
N SER A 48 38.27 34.53 -6.42
CA SER A 48 37.23 33.71 -7.08
C SER A 48 36.02 33.36 -6.19
N LYS A 49 36.22 33.18 -4.88
CA LYS A 49 35.10 33.02 -3.93
C LYS A 49 34.37 34.35 -3.71
N LEU A 50 35.11 35.44 -3.50
CA LEU A 50 34.56 36.78 -3.32
C LEU A 50 33.70 37.22 -4.52
N SER A 51 34.22 37.05 -5.75
CA SER A 51 33.46 37.32 -6.97
C SER A 51 32.18 36.48 -7.08
N LYS A 52 32.22 35.19 -6.71
CA LYS A 52 31.01 34.35 -6.68
C LYS A 52 29.98 34.85 -5.67
N TYR A 53 30.41 35.33 -4.50
CA TYR A 53 29.50 35.91 -3.52
C TYR A 53 28.85 37.19 -4.04
N ILE A 54 29.61 38.11 -4.62
CA ILE A 54 29.10 39.33 -5.25
C ILE A 54 28.06 38.98 -6.33
N LEU A 55 28.39 38.06 -7.25
CA LEU A 55 27.49 37.64 -8.33
C LEU A 55 26.25 36.90 -7.81
N SER A 56 26.28 36.34 -6.60
CA SER A 56 25.14 35.67 -5.96
C SER A 56 24.20 36.62 -5.22
N ASP A 57 24.55 37.90 -5.11
CA ASP A 57 23.82 38.90 -4.33
C ASP A 57 23.43 40.12 -5.17
N SER A 58 22.13 40.42 -5.21
CA SER A 58 21.57 41.47 -6.06
C SER A 58 21.85 42.90 -5.58
N TYR A 59 22.32 43.08 -4.34
CA TYR A 59 22.75 44.37 -3.83
C TYR A 59 24.22 44.61 -4.20
N LEU A 60 25.12 43.67 -3.89
CA LEU A 60 26.55 43.83 -4.21
C LEU A 60 26.79 43.92 -5.73
N SER A 61 26.12 43.09 -6.53
CA SER A 61 26.25 43.13 -8.00
C SER A 61 25.72 44.41 -8.68
N LYS A 62 25.08 45.32 -7.94
CA LYS A 62 24.61 46.62 -8.44
C LYS A 62 25.33 47.82 -7.86
N ASN A 63 25.84 47.71 -6.63
CA ASN A 63 26.38 48.83 -5.85
C ASN A 63 27.91 48.82 -5.74
N LEU A 64 28.59 47.76 -6.17
CA LEU A 64 30.04 47.72 -6.30
C LEU A 64 30.48 48.27 -7.68
N PRO A 65 31.66 48.91 -7.80
CA PRO A 65 32.12 49.53 -9.04
C PRO A 65 32.56 48.55 -10.13
N PHE A 66 32.50 47.24 -9.88
CA PHE A 66 33.03 46.19 -10.74
C PHE A 66 31.99 45.65 -11.71
N ASN A 67 32.36 45.48 -12.98
CA ASN A 67 31.48 44.87 -13.96
C ASN A 67 31.49 43.33 -13.87
N ARG A 68 30.45 42.70 -14.44
CA ARG A 68 30.28 41.24 -14.40
C ARG A 68 31.40 40.47 -15.10
N VAL A 69 32.07 41.05 -16.08
CA VAL A 69 33.18 40.40 -16.80
C VAL A 69 34.43 40.35 -15.92
N GLU A 70 34.78 41.46 -15.27
CA GLU A 70 35.92 41.59 -14.33
C GLU A 70 35.81 40.62 -13.13
N LEU A 71 34.59 40.48 -12.60
CA LEU A 71 34.31 39.53 -11.52
C LEU A 71 34.45 38.07 -11.98
N ILE A 72 34.12 37.75 -13.23
CA ILE A 72 34.24 36.39 -13.78
C ILE A 72 35.69 36.07 -14.18
N SER A 73 36.41 37.03 -14.78
CA SER A 73 37.84 36.90 -15.12
C SER A 73 38.75 36.87 -13.89
N ASN A 74 38.30 37.44 -12.75
CA ASN A 74 39.10 37.67 -11.54
C ASN A 74 40.27 38.64 -11.80
N SER A 75 40.09 39.61 -12.69
CA SER A 75 41.11 40.62 -13.02
C SER A 75 41.24 41.75 -12.00
N ILE A 76 40.37 41.80 -10.99
CA ILE A 76 40.37 42.79 -9.91
C ILE A 76 41.38 42.37 -8.84
N GLN A 77 42.12 43.31 -8.26
CA GLN A 77 43.06 43.00 -7.19
C GLN A 77 42.33 42.51 -5.93
N HIS A 78 42.95 41.58 -5.20
CA HIS A 78 42.31 40.97 -4.04
C HIS A 78 41.94 41.99 -2.97
N ASP A 79 42.87 42.87 -2.58
CA ASP A 79 42.65 43.85 -1.51
C ASP A 79 41.61 44.93 -1.88
N GLU A 80 41.52 45.30 -3.15
CA GLU A 80 40.49 46.19 -3.68
C GLU A 80 39.09 45.54 -3.56
N LEU A 81 38.98 44.26 -3.94
CA LEU A 81 37.76 43.48 -3.81
C LEU A 81 37.37 43.27 -2.33
N VAL A 82 38.34 43.05 -1.44
CA VAL A 82 38.10 42.97 0.01
C VAL A 82 37.54 44.28 0.53
N LYS A 83 38.19 45.42 0.25
CA LYS A 83 37.80 46.74 0.71
C LYS A 83 36.35 47.08 0.32
N GLU A 84 36.00 46.89 -0.94
CA GLU A 84 34.68 47.26 -1.45
C GLU A 84 33.55 46.34 -0.95
N ILE A 85 33.83 45.05 -0.69
CA ILE A 85 32.88 44.16 0.00
C ILE A 85 32.70 44.60 1.46
N VAL A 86 33.78 44.89 2.19
CA VAL A 86 33.74 45.31 3.60
C VAL A 86 32.89 46.57 3.77
N ASN A 87 33.08 47.58 2.91
CA ASN A 87 32.29 48.82 2.91
C ASN A 87 30.78 48.59 2.73
N ASN A 88 30.39 47.47 2.10
CA ASN A 88 29.01 47.13 1.78
C ASN A 88 28.44 45.95 2.59
N MET A 89 29.20 45.42 3.56
CA MET A 89 28.89 44.14 4.21
C MET A 89 27.63 44.20 5.08
N GLU A 90 27.42 45.31 5.80
CA GLU A 90 26.23 45.54 6.63
C GLU A 90 24.93 45.48 5.82
N ASN A 91 24.95 45.95 4.57
CA ASN A 91 23.80 45.94 3.67
C ASN A 91 23.60 44.60 2.93
N SER A 92 24.58 43.69 3.00
CA SER A 92 24.56 42.38 2.32
C SER A 92 24.62 41.21 3.31
N TYR A 93 23.67 41.19 4.25
CA TYR A 93 23.56 40.14 5.28
C TYR A 93 23.60 38.70 4.73
N LYS A 94 23.05 38.47 3.53
CA LYS A 94 23.08 37.17 2.84
C LYS A 94 24.52 36.71 2.59
N VAL A 95 25.39 37.61 2.15
CA VAL A 95 26.81 37.30 1.88
C VAL A 95 27.59 37.14 3.18
N TYR A 96 27.36 38.00 4.18
CA TYR A 96 27.96 37.86 5.51
C TYR A 96 27.67 36.47 6.11
N ASN A 97 26.40 36.05 6.07
CA ASN A 97 25.95 34.78 6.62
C ASN A 97 26.53 33.58 5.84
N ASN A 98 26.64 33.66 4.51
CA ASN A 98 27.31 32.63 3.71
C ASN A 98 28.82 32.51 4.04
N MET A 99 29.53 33.64 4.13
CA MET A 99 30.94 33.68 4.53
C MET A 99 31.13 33.13 5.95
N MET A 100 30.38 33.64 6.93
CA MET A 100 30.40 33.15 8.30
C MET A 100 30.10 31.65 8.37
N ARG A 101 29.16 31.13 7.56
CA ARG A 101 28.87 29.70 7.53
C ARG A 101 30.06 28.87 7.04
N GLU A 102 30.73 29.27 5.96
CA GLU A 102 31.95 28.59 5.51
C GLU A 102 33.07 28.65 6.55
N THR A 103 33.31 29.83 7.14
CA THR A 103 34.33 30.02 8.19
C THR A 103 34.04 29.17 9.43
N ILE A 104 32.83 29.26 9.98
CA ILE A 104 32.49 28.66 11.28
C ILE A 104 32.37 27.14 11.21
N ILE A 105 32.04 26.54 10.06
CA ILE A 105 32.02 25.06 9.92
C ILE A 105 33.40 24.44 10.23
N ASP A 106 34.48 25.08 9.77
CA ASP A 106 35.83 24.62 10.10
C ASP A 106 36.09 24.72 11.60
N ILE A 107 35.72 25.84 12.22
CA ILE A 107 35.98 26.10 13.64
C ILE A 107 35.14 25.19 14.54
N GLN A 108 33.89 24.92 14.19
CA GLN A 108 33.03 23.95 14.90
C GLN A 108 33.63 22.55 14.90
N ARG A 109 34.22 22.10 13.77
CA ARG A 109 34.93 20.81 13.72
C ARG A 109 36.16 20.77 14.63
N PHE A 110 36.81 21.89 14.91
CA PHE A 110 37.89 21.98 15.90
C PHE A 110 37.35 22.04 17.34
N GLU A 111 36.34 22.88 17.61
CA GLU A 111 35.64 22.90 18.90
C GLU A 111 35.19 21.48 19.30
N ASP A 112 34.55 20.74 18.40
CA ASP A 112 33.99 19.41 18.68
C ASP A 112 35.05 18.32 18.87
N LYS A 113 36.27 18.53 18.37
CA LYS A 113 37.44 17.70 18.72
C LYS A 113 37.94 18.02 20.13
N ILE A 114 38.02 19.31 20.49
CA ILE A 114 38.47 19.75 21.82
C ILE A 114 37.46 19.32 22.89
N LYS A 115 36.14 19.48 22.64
CA LYS A 115 35.05 19.07 23.52
C LYS A 115 35.05 17.58 23.88
N LYS A 116 35.66 16.73 23.03
CA LYS A 116 35.79 15.28 23.24
C LYS A 116 37.02 14.88 24.05
N ARG A 117 37.93 15.82 24.38
CA ARG A 117 39.09 15.55 25.23
C ARG A 117 38.65 15.45 26.69
N LYS A 118 39.28 14.55 27.46
CA LYS A 118 38.97 14.35 28.89
C LYS A 118 39.15 15.65 29.69
N ASP A 119 40.16 16.43 29.36
CA ASP A 119 40.50 17.67 30.05
C ASP A 119 39.39 18.72 29.95
N TYR A 120 38.67 18.78 28.82
CA TYR A 120 37.51 19.65 28.64
C TYR A 120 36.27 19.14 29.40
N LEU A 121 36.05 17.81 29.41
CA LEU A 121 34.91 17.19 30.08
C LEU A 121 34.95 17.34 31.61
N ASN A 122 36.15 17.46 32.18
CA ASN A 122 36.35 17.66 33.62
C ASN A 122 36.06 19.10 34.08
N ILE A 123 35.95 20.07 33.17
CA ILE A 123 35.62 21.45 33.52
C ILE A 123 34.11 21.55 33.74
N THR A 124 33.68 22.07 34.89
CA THR A 124 32.26 22.23 35.22
C THR A 124 31.73 23.61 34.80
N ASN A 125 32.52 24.67 35.03
CA ASN A 125 32.17 26.07 34.77
C ASN A 125 32.19 26.44 33.28
N ASN A 126 31.13 27.08 32.78
CA ASN A 126 31.00 27.51 31.38
C ASN A 126 31.97 28.64 30.99
N SER A 127 32.39 29.48 31.94
CA SER A 127 33.41 30.50 31.71
C SER A 127 34.78 29.85 31.46
N GLU A 128 35.16 28.91 32.33
CA GLU A 128 36.41 28.14 32.21
C GLU A 128 36.43 27.29 30.93
N LYS A 129 35.32 26.66 30.54
CA LYS A 129 35.19 25.96 29.23
C LYS A 129 35.49 26.89 28.05
N SER A 130 35.02 28.13 28.12
CA SER A 130 35.21 29.12 27.06
C SER A 130 36.67 29.59 27.00
N ALA A 131 37.29 29.83 28.16
CA ALA A 131 38.71 30.17 28.26
C ALA A 131 39.63 29.01 27.81
N PHE A 132 39.26 27.76 28.15
CA PHE A 132 39.98 26.56 27.70
C PHE A 132 39.90 26.40 26.18
N LEU A 133 38.70 26.54 25.58
CA LEU A 133 38.54 26.54 24.12
C LEU A 133 39.35 27.65 23.45
N PHE A 134 39.38 28.86 24.02
CA PHE A 134 40.20 29.95 23.51
C PHE A 134 41.70 29.60 23.54
N ASN A 135 42.21 29.10 24.66
CA ASN A 135 43.62 28.72 24.79
C ASN A 135 44.00 27.60 23.81
N GLU A 136 43.15 26.60 23.63
CA GLU A 136 43.38 25.51 22.67
C GLU A 136 43.33 25.98 21.21
N LEU A 137 42.42 26.88 20.85
CA LEU A 137 42.39 27.49 19.52
C LEU A 137 43.62 28.40 19.28
N CYS A 138 44.12 29.07 20.32
CA CYS A 138 45.38 29.83 20.28
C CYS A 138 46.63 28.93 20.19
N ASN A 139 46.59 27.72 20.75
CA ASN A 139 47.63 26.72 20.54
C ASN A 139 47.61 26.19 19.10
N GLU A 140 46.43 25.93 18.53
CA GLU A 140 46.28 25.51 17.13
C GLU A 140 46.60 26.62 16.12
N LEU A 141 46.63 27.92 16.49
CA LEU A 141 47.19 28.99 15.64
C LEU A 141 48.69 28.80 15.36
N LYS A 142 49.42 28.05 16.19
CA LYS A 142 50.83 27.71 15.94
C LYS A 142 50.98 26.57 14.91
N ASN A 143 49.88 25.89 14.58
CA ASN A 143 49.80 24.86 13.55
C ASN A 143 49.17 25.45 12.28
N VAL A 144 49.70 25.10 11.11
CA VAL A 144 49.39 25.71 9.78
C VAL A 144 47.89 25.72 9.38
N SER A 145 47.02 24.99 10.08
CA SER A 145 45.60 24.81 9.70
C SER A 145 44.62 25.88 10.21
N PHE A 146 45.00 26.70 11.19
CA PHE A 146 44.12 27.70 11.82
C PHE A 146 44.72 29.11 11.68
N THR A 147 43.94 30.09 11.22
CA THR A 147 44.43 31.45 10.97
C THR A 147 43.90 32.43 12.00
N LYS A 148 44.65 33.52 12.27
CA LYS A 148 44.23 34.59 13.20
C LYS A 148 42.84 35.14 12.86
N ASN A 149 42.54 35.30 11.57
CA ASN A 149 41.23 35.72 11.06
C ASN A 149 40.09 34.77 11.45
N LYS A 150 40.33 33.44 11.44
CA LYS A 150 39.35 32.45 11.92
C LYS A 150 39.09 32.63 13.41
N LEU A 151 40.13 32.81 14.22
CA LEU A 151 39.97 33.08 15.67
C LEU A 151 39.14 34.36 15.92
N ILE A 152 39.41 35.44 15.19
CA ILE A 152 38.67 36.70 15.30
C ILE A 152 37.18 36.51 14.96
N CYS A 153 36.87 35.79 13.88
CA CYS A 153 35.48 35.49 13.50
C CYS A 153 34.76 34.59 14.51
N TRP A 154 35.49 33.69 15.18
CA TRP A 154 34.95 32.88 16.27
C TRP A 154 34.66 33.71 17.52
N LEU A 155 35.61 34.55 17.95
CA LEU A 155 35.46 35.43 19.11
C LEU A 155 34.30 36.42 18.94
N ARG A 156 34.04 36.90 17.72
CA ARG A 156 32.87 37.74 17.40
C ARG A 156 31.56 37.08 17.87
N LEU A 157 31.46 35.75 17.79
CA LEU A 157 30.30 34.95 18.23
C LEU A 157 30.29 34.57 19.73
N LYS A 158 31.30 34.95 20.52
CA LYS A 158 31.44 34.59 21.94
C LYS A 158 31.45 35.85 22.82
N PRO A 159 30.28 36.37 23.27
CA PRO A 159 30.20 37.61 24.04
C PRO A 159 31.06 37.65 25.30
N ASN A 160 31.23 36.49 25.95
CA ASN A 160 32.07 36.30 27.15
C ASN A 160 33.58 36.31 26.88
N LEU A 161 34.02 36.47 25.63
CA LEU A 161 35.42 36.54 25.22
C LEU A 161 35.73 37.80 24.39
N HIS A 162 34.83 38.78 24.34
CA HIS A 162 35.02 40.03 23.57
C HIS A 162 36.23 40.86 24.06
N ASP A 163 36.64 40.75 25.32
CA ASP A 163 37.87 41.37 25.81
C ASP A 163 39.14 40.77 25.15
N LYS A 164 39.14 39.47 24.87
CA LYS A 164 40.23 38.79 24.15
C LYS A 164 40.27 39.11 22.66
N LEU A 165 39.12 39.45 22.08
CA LEU A 165 39.05 40.00 20.73
C LEU A 165 39.71 41.39 20.65
N LEU A 166 39.43 42.26 21.64
CA LEU A 166 40.05 43.58 21.76
C LEU A 166 41.57 43.51 21.94
N GLU A 167 42.07 42.56 22.75
CA GLU A 167 43.52 42.31 22.92
C GLU A 167 44.19 41.90 21.59
N LEU A 168 43.60 40.96 20.85
CA LEU A 168 44.18 40.41 19.61
C LEU A 168 44.24 41.42 18.46
N ILE A 169 43.26 42.32 18.38
CA ILE A 169 43.19 43.38 17.37
C ILE A 169 44.20 44.49 17.69
N LYS A 170 44.27 44.94 18.96
CA LYS A 170 45.25 45.95 19.40
C LYS A 170 46.71 45.53 19.19
N HIS A 171 46.99 44.22 19.14
CA HIS A 171 48.32 43.70 18.87
C HIS A 171 48.72 43.71 17.38
N ASP A 172 47.79 43.77 16.42
CA ASP A 172 48.15 43.90 14.98
C ASP A 172 48.63 45.31 14.64
N GLY A 173 48.03 46.34 15.24
CA GLY A 173 48.33 47.75 14.92
C GLY A 173 49.66 48.31 15.42
N LYS A 174 50.61 47.48 15.88
CA LYS A 174 51.85 47.93 16.56
C LYS A 174 53.18 47.40 15.98
N ASN A 175 53.15 46.52 14.98
CA ASN A 175 54.35 45.83 14.48
C ASN A 175 54.79 46.30 13.07
N GLY A 176 54.41 47.51 12.67
CA GLY A 176 54.98 48.22 11.52
C GLY A 176 55.74 49.45 12.03
N ASP A 177 56.87 49.76 11.38
CA ASP A 177 57.77 50.89 11.65
C ASP A 177 58.54 50.85 12.98
N ASN A 178 59.74 50.25 12.96
CA ASN A 178 60.97 50.73 13.63
C ASN A 178 62.10 49.68 13.48
N ASP A 179 63.02 49.88 12.53
CA ASP A 179 64.41 49.41 12.60
C ASP A 179 65.20 49.94 11.39
N MET A 180 65.79 51.14 11.54
CA MET A 180 66.90 51.63 10.72
C MET A 180 67.41 52.96 11.31
N ASN A 181 68.59 52.90 11.97
CA ASN A 181 69.64 53.93 12.07
C ASN A 181 70.31 53.91 13.45
N GLU A 182 71.42 53.17 13.58
CA GLU A 182 72.38 53.44 14.66
C GLU A 182 73.84 53.45 14.13
N ILE A 183 74.25 54.66 13.75
CA ILE A 183 75.54 55.29 14.07
C ILE A 183 76.82 54.47 13.80
N ILE A 184 77.55 54.86 12.74
CA ILE A 184 79.01 54.74 12.69
C ILE A 184 79.62 56.03 13.26
N LYS A 185 80.61 55.91 14.16
CA LYS A 185 81.49 57.01 14.58
C LYS A 185 82.89 56.77 14.02
N GLU A 186 83.43 57.75 13.32
CA GLU A 186 84.85 57.80 12.97
C GLU A 186 85.63 58.48 14.10
N GLU A 187 86.76 57.90 14.54
CA GLU A 187 87.74 58.58 15.38
C GLU A 187 88.88 59.13 14.50
N HIS A 188 89.17 60.42 14.64
CA HIS A 188 90.34 61.02 14.01
C HIS A 188 91.63 60.60 14.73
N LEU A 189 92.57 59.96 14.01
CA LEU A 189 93.97 59.94 14.43
C LEU A 189 94.71 61.17 13.89
N ASN A 190 95.55 61.75 14.74
CA ASN A 190 96.30 62.96 14.47
C ASN A 190 97.82 62.66 14.41
N GLU A 191 98.57 63.63 13.87
CA GLU A 191 100.04 63.76 13.95
C GLU A 191 100.96 62.93 13.01
N LYS A 192 101.47 63.64 11.99
CA LYS A 192 102.82 63.57 11.37
C LYS A 192 103.54 62.22 11.34
N GLN A 193 103.38 61.51 10.22
CA GLN A 193 104.34 60.51 9.73
C GLN A 193 105.11 61.03 8.51
N THR A 194 106.30 60.50 8.24
CA THR A 194 107.07 60.89 7.04
C THR A 194 106.50 60.24 5.78
N PHE A 195 106.74 60.83 4.59
CA PHE A 195 106.22 60.31 3.31
C PHE A 195 106.58 58.83 3.06
N SER A 196 107.73 58.35 3.55
CA SER A 196 108.14 56.94 3.42
C SER A 196 107.27 56.01 4.28
N ASP A 197 106.95 56.42 5.49
CA ASP A 197 106.09 55.66 6.41
C ASP A 197 104.65 55.63 5.90
N GLN A 198 104.17 56.77 5.37
CA GLN A 198 102.85 56.86 4.71
C GLN A 198 102.75 55.91 3.52
N ILE A 199 103.78 55.83 2.65
CA ILE A 199 103.79 54.88 1.52
C ILE A 199 103.81 53.42 2.00
N HIS A 200 104.54 53.10 3.07
CA HIS A 200 104.55 51.74 3.61
C HIS A 200 103.22 51.38 4.30
N MET A 201 102.61 52.31 5.03
CA MET A 201 101.28 52.16 5.62
C MET A 201 100.20 52.00 4.54
N LEU A 202 100.22 52.84 3.49
CA LEU A 202 99.31 52.71 2.34
C LEU A 202 99.45 51.36 1.65
N LYS A 203 100.67 50.83 1.47
CA LYS A 203 100.86 49.47 0.92
C LYS A 203 100.27 48.38 1.82
N LYS A 204 100.40 48.49 3.15
CA LYS A 204 99.77 47.56 4.09
C LYS A 204 98.25 47.67 4.08
N ILE A 205 97.71 48.89 3.97
CA ILE A 205 96.26 49.14 3.84
C ILE A 205 95.75 48.53 2.53
N ILE A 206 96.44 48.70 1.40
CA ILE A 206 96.05 48.10 0.12
C ILE A 206 96.04 46.57 0.20
N ILE A 207 97.11 45.94 0.69
CA ILE A 207 97.16 44.47 0.84
C ILE A 207 96.05 43.99 1.79
N SER A 208 95.83 44.66 2.93
CA SER A 208 94.76 44.33 3.85
C SER A 208 93.36 44.54 3.26
N MET A 209 93.17 45.52 2.37
CA MET A 209 91.92 45.76 1.64
C MET A 209 91.70 44.72 0.54
N GLU A 210 92.76 44.29 -0.16
CA GLU A 210 92.73 43.20 -1.13
C GLU A 210 92.39 41.87 -0.44
N GLU A 211 93.00 41.57 0.71
CA GLU A 211 92.69 40.40 1.55
C GLU A 211 91.24 40.44 2.04
N GLN A 212 90.78 41.57 2.61
CA GLN A 212 89.38 41.76 3.04
C GLN A 212 88.38 41.68 1.87
N SER A 213 88.72 42.21 0.70
CA SER A 213 87.87 42.14 -0.50
C SER A 213 87.74 40.70 -1.00
N ASN A 214 88.85 39.95 -1.04
CA ASN A 214 88.85 38.54 -1.41
C ASN A 214 88.09 37.69 -0.39
N GLU A 215 88.25 37.96 0.91
CA GLU A 215 87.51 37.27 1.97
C GLU A 215 86.00 37.54 1.87
N LEU A 216 85.60 38.80 1.65
CA LEU A 216 84.21 39.19 1.49
C LEU A 216 83.58 38.63 0.20
N GLU A 217 84.35 38.53 -0.89
CA GLU A 217 83.91 37.86 -2.13
C GLU A 217 83.72 36.36 -1.91
N ASN A 218 84.65 35.69 -1.21
CA ASN A 218 84.52 34.28 -0.85
C ASN A 218 83.31 34.01 0.05
N GLN A 219 83.13 34.80 1.12
CA GLN A 219 81.96 34.70 2.01
C GLN A 219 80.65 34.91 1.23
N LYS A 220 80.61 35.88 0.30
CA LYS A 220 79.43 36.12 -0.56
C LYS A 220 79.17 34.95 -1.50
N ASN A 221 80.22 34.34 -2.07
CA ASN A 221 80.12 33.17 -2.92
C ASN A 221 79.63 31.94 -2.14
N ASP A 222 80.11 31.72 -0.91
CA ASP A 222 79.65 30.63 -0.04
C ASP A 222 78.18 30.79 0.37
N VAL A 223 77.77 32.00 0.75
CA VAL A 223 76.35 32.30 1.03
C VAL A 223 75.48 32.07 -0.21
N LEU A 224 75.90 32.56 -1.38
CA LEU A 224 75.17 32.36 -2.63
C LEU A 224 75.07 30.87 -3.01
N ASN A 225 76.16 30.11 -2.87
CA ASN A 225 76.18 28.67 -3.12
C ASN A 225 75.24 27.92 -2.16
N SER A 226 75.19 28.30 -0.88
CA SER A 226 74.29 27.70 0.11
C SER A 226 72.80 27.95 -0.24
N GLN A 227 72.46 29.17 -0.68
CA GLN A 227 71.11 29.52 -1.14
C GLN A 227 70.74 28.76 -2.43
N VAL A 228 71.67 28.66 -3.39
CA VAL A 228 71.46 27.91 -4.64
C VAL A 228 71.28 26.40 -4.38
N LEU A 229 71.97 25.83 -3.40
CA LEU A 229 71.76 24.43 -2.98
C LEU A 229 70.40 24.24 -2.31
N SER A 230 70.04 25.08 -1.34
CA SER A 230 68.73 25.04 -0.67
C SER A 230 67.56 25.17 -1.66
N LEU A 231 67.62 26.13 -2.60
CA LEU A 231 66.59 26.29 -3.64
C LEU A 231 66.51 25.11 -4.61
N LYS A 232 67.62 24.41 -4.88
CA LYS A 232 67.60 23.16 -5.67
C LYS A 232 66.91 22.03 -4.93
N GLU A 233 67.19 21.88 -3.63
CA GLU A 233 66.54 20.88 -2.78
C GLU A 233 65.02 21.13 -2.68
N GLU A 234 64.60 22.39 -2.48
CA GLU A 234 63.19 22.77 -2.50
C GLU A 234 62.51 22.47 -3.84
N LEU A 235 63.16 22.81 -4.97
CA LEU A 235 62.64 22.50 -6.30
C LEU A 235 62.47 20.99 -6.53
N ASP A 236 63.42 20.17 -6.08
CA ASP A 236 63.33 18.71 -6.20
C ASP A 236 62.30 18.11 -5.24
N GLN A 237 62.09 18.69 -4.05
CA GLN A 237 60.94 18.34 -3.19
C GLN A 237 59.61 18.64 -3.89
N ILE A 238 59.43 19.86 -4.41
CA ILE A 238 58.21 20.29 -5.13
C ILE A 238 57.96 19.40 -6.36
N ARG A 239 58.99 19.07 -7.15
CA ARG A 239 58.88 18.13 -8.28
C ARG A 239 58.37 16.76 -7.84
N ASN A 240 58.90 16.23 -6.74
CA ASN A 240 58.46 14.95 -6.19
C ASN A 240 57.01 14.99 -5.67
N GLU A 241 56.56 16.13 -5.10
CA GLU A 241 55.16 16.32 -4.71
C GLU A 241 54.22 16.41 -5.91
N ILE A 242 54.59 17.13 -6.97
CA ILE A 242 53.84 17.19 -8.24
C ILE A 242 53.64 15.77 -8.79
N VAL A 243 54.70 14.95 -8.86
CA VAL A 243 54.61 13.56 -9.35
C VAL A 243 53.70 12.69 -8.46
N LYS A 244 53.68 12.90 -7.13
CA LYS A 244 52.75 12.22 -6.22
C LYS A 244 51.31 12.66 -6.48
N LYS A 245 51.06 13.97 -6.64
CA LYS A 245 49.72 14.54 -6.90
C LYS A 245 49.16 14.12 -8.26
N ASP A 246 49.99 14.04 -9.29
CA ASP A 246 49.61 13.52 -10.61
C ASP A 246 49.15 12.05 -10.54
N LYS A 247 49.83 11.22 -9.75
CA LYS A 247 49.41 9.82 -9.50
C LYS A 247 48.08 9.77 -8.76
N GLU A 248 47.89 10.62 -7.76
CA GLU A 248 46.63 10.74 -7.01
C GLU A 248 45.46 11.16 -7.91
N ILE A 249 45.63 12.20 -8.74
CA ILE A 249 44.64 12.67 -9.73
C ILE A 249 44.30 11.55 -10.72
N LYS A 250 45.30 10.86 -11.29
CA LYS A 250 45.07 9.73 -12.20
C LYS A 250 44.32 8.58 -11.53
N SER A 251 44.55 8.33 -10.25
CA SER A 251 43.79 7.35 -9.46
C SER A 251 42.33 7.79 -9.26
N LYS A 252 42.12 9.03 -8.82
CA LYS A 252 40.78 9.60 -8.57
C LYS A 252 39.94 9.67 -9.84
N ASN A 253 40.52 10.00 -10.99
CA ASN A 253 39.81 9.98 -12.27
C ASN A 253 39.35 8.57 -12.66
N ARG A 254 40.13 7.52 -12.35
CA ARG A 254 39.71 6.12 -12.57
C ARG A 254 38.61 5.69 -11.60
N GLU A 255 38.60 6.19 -10.36
CA GLU A 255 37.49 5.98 -9.43
C GLU A 255 36.21 6.66 -9.92
N ILE A 256 36.30 7.92 -10.36
CA ILE A 256 35.16 8.69 -10.91
C ILE A 256 34.55 7.96 -12.11
N GLN A 257 35.36 7.49 -13.07
CA GLN A 257 34.88 6.71 -14.23
C GLN A 257 34.15 5.42 -13.81
N LYS A 258 34.64 4.71 -12.78
CA LYS A 258 33.95 3.53 -12.23
C LYS A 258 32.62 3.87 -11.57
N PHE A 259 32.54 5.01 -10.86
CA PHE A 259 31.28 5.47 -10.26
C PHE A 259 30.28 5.97 -11.30
N GLN A 260 30.72 6.66 -12.34
CA GLN A 260 29.88 7.07 -13.48
C GLN A 260 29.24 5.85 -14.15
N LYS A 261 30.04 4.83 -14.52
CA LYS A 261 29.49 3.61 -15.11
C LYS A 261 28.46 2.92 -14.21
N LYS A 262 28.74 2.79 -12.90
CA LYS A 262 27.78 2.23 -11.94
C LYS A 262 26.49 3.04 -11.85
N TYR A 263 26.58 4.37 -11.93
CA TYR A 263 25.42 5.25 -11.94
C TYR A 263 24.58 5.05 -13.20
N ASP A 264 25.21 4.97 -14.37
CA ASP A 264 24.53 4.73 -15.64
C ASP A 264 23.85 3.35 -15.68
N ASP A 265 24.52 2.31 -15.18
CA ASP A 265 23.96 0.96 -15.02
C ASP A 265 22.72 0.98 -14.10
N GLU A 266 22.78 1.70 -12.97
CA GLU A 266 21.67 1.86 -12.02
C GLU A 266 20.48 2.65 -12.61
N VAL A 267 20.75 3.72 -13.37
CA VAL A 267 19.72 4.49 -14.09
C VAL A 267 19.02 3.63 -15.14
N ASN A 268 19.77 2.79 -15.87
CA ASN A 268 19.22 1.87 -16.85
C ASN A 268 18.32 0.80 -16.20
N ASN A 269 18.73 0.22 -15.07
CA ASN A 269 17.90 -0.73 -14.32
C ASN A 269 16.62 -0.05 -13.79
N ARG A 270 16.74 1.13 -13.18
CA ARG A 270 15.59 1.90 -12.69
C ARG A 270 14.57 2.23 -13.79
N ASN A 271 15.02 2.49 -15.01
CA ASN A 271 14.13 2.71 -16.16
C ASN A 271 13.41 1.42 -16.58
N ARG A 272 14.10 0.27 -16.60
CA ARG A 272 13.48 -1.04 -16.86
C ARG A 272 12.42 -1.38 -15.81
N ASP A 273 12.72 -1.17 -14.53
CA ASP A 273 11.79 -1.42 -13.43
C ASP A 273 10.55 -0.53 -13.53
N LYS A 274 10.73 0.75 -13.89
CA LYS A 274 9.63 1.69 -14.11
C LYS A 274 8.70 1.24 -15.24
N ASP A 275 9.24 0.69 -16.33
CA ASP A 275 8.43 0.18 -17.43
C ASP A 275 7.79 -1.19 -17.12
N LEU A 276 8.43 -2.03 -16.30
CA LEU A 276 7.82 -3.24 -15.75
C LEU A 276 6.63 -2.91 -14.83
N ILE A 277 6.78 -1.94 -13.93
CA ILE A 277 5.72 -1.46 -13.04
C ILE A 277 4.51 -0.95 -13.84
N LYS A 278 4.72 -0.18 -14.92
CA LYS A 278 3.63 0.26 -15.81
C LYS A 278 2.86 -0.91 -16.42
N LYS A 279 3.55 -1.96 -16.87
CA LYS A 279 2.91 -3.17 -17.42
C LYS A 279 2.07 -3.86 -16.34
N LEU A 280 2.65 -4.13 -15.18
CA LEU A 280 1.95 -4.75 -14.05
C LEU A 280 0.71 -3.94 -13.59
N GLN A 281 0.79 -2.60 -13.60
CA GLN A 281 -0.35 -1.73 -13.30
C GLN A 281 -1.47 -1.84 -14.34
N LYS A 282 -1.13 -1.97 -15.63
CA LYS A 282 -2.10 -2.21 -16.70
C LYS A 282 -2.76 -3.57 -16.55
N ASP A 283 -1.97 -4.62 -16.36
CA ASP A 283 -2.45 -6.00 -16.22
C ASP A 283 -3.36 -6.15 -14.99
N LEU A 284 -3.00 -5.50 -13.86
CA LEU A 284 -3.82 -5.44 -12.65
C LEU A 284 -5.15 -4.70 -12.89
N GLY A 285 -5.14 -3.62 -13.67
CA GLY A 285 -6.35 -2.90 -14.07
C GLY A 285 -7.28 -3.74 -14.95
N GLU A 286 -6.73 -4.46 -15.93
CA GLU A 286 -7.49 -5.36 -16.80
C GLU A 286 -8.09 -6.54 -16.03
N GLN A 287 -7.33 -7.16 -15.12
CA GLN A 287 -7.85 -8.21 -14.24
C GLN A 287 -8.90 -7.68 -13.26
N GLY A 288 -8.71 -6.48 -12.71
CA GLY A 288 -9.68 -5.80 -11.85
C GLY A 288 -11.02 -5.54 -12.55
N SER A 289 -10.98 -5.10 -13.82
CA SER A 289 -12.19 -4.91 -14.63
C SER A 289 -12.93 -6.23 -14.87
N LYS A 290 -12.22 -7.28 -15.31
CA LYS A 290 -12.78 -8.61 -15.55
C LYS A 290 -13.40 -9.21 -14.28
N LEU A 291 -12.76 -9.03 -13.12
CA LEU A 291 -13.32 -9.46 -11.83
C LEU A 291 -14.59 -8.68 -11.47
N GLY A 292 -14.65 -7.38 -11.80
CA GLY A 292 -15.85 -6.55 -11.63
C GLY A 292 -17.00 -6.95 -12.56
N GLU A 293 -16.71 -7.36 -13.79
CA GLU A 293 -17.68 -7.90 -14.75
C GLU A 293 -18.23 -9.25 -14.28
N LEU A 294 -17.36 -10.21 -13.93
CA LEU A 294 -17.75 -11.52 -13.42
C LEU A 294 -18.61 -11.43 -12.14
N ARG A 295 -18.35 -10.46 -11.26
CA ARG A 295 -19.21 -10.19 -10.09
C ARG A 295 -20.61 -9.74 -10.49
N LYS A 296 -20.74 -8.84 -11.47
CA LYS A 296 -22.05 -8.39 -11.97
C LYS A 296 -22.81 -9.52 -12.68
N GLU A 297 -22.11 -10.41 -13.38
CA GLU A 297 -22.71 -11.60 -13.99
C GLU A 297 -23.20 -12.60 -12.94
N LEU A 298 -22.41 -12.83 -11.89
CA LEU A 298 -22.81 -13.65 -10.73
C LEU A 298 -24.03 -13.07 -10.01
N ASP A 299 -24.05 -11.76 -9.73
CA ASP A 299 -25.18 -11.08 -9.09
C ASP A 299 -26.46 -11.22 -9.94
N LYS A 300 -26.36 -11.04 -11.27
CA LYS A 300 -27.48 -11.29 -12.20
C LYS A 300 -27.97 -12.73 -12.12
N ALA A 301 -27.08 -13.71 -12.23
CA ALA A 301 -27.43 -15.12 -12.18
C ALA A 301 -28.09 -15.51 -10.84
N LEU A 302 -27.65 -14.92 -9.72
CA LEU A 302 -28.29 -15.09 -8.41
C LEU A 302 -29.69 -14.46 -8.36
N THR A 303 -29.89 -13.27 -8.93
CA THR A 303 -31.23 -12.67 -9.00
C THR A 303 -32.20 -13.46 -9.87
N GLU A 304 -31.73 -13.98 -11.02
CA GLU A 304 -32.51 -14.84 -11.90
C GLU A 304 -32.85 -16.17 -11.24
N LYS A 305 -31.87 -16.81 -10.58
CA LYS A 305 -32.09 -18.02 -9.78
C LYS A 305 -33.18 -17.82 -8.73
N ASN A 306 -33.09 -16.75 -7.93
CA ASN A 306 -34.08 -16.46 -6.89
C ASN A 306 -35.49 -16.22 -7.46
N PHE A 307 -35.59 -15.56 -8.62
CA PHE A 307 -36.85 -15.37 -9.33
C PHE A 307 -37.44 -16.70 -9.84
N LEU A 308 -36.61 -17.60 -10.38
CA LEU A 308 -37.03 -18.93 -10.80
C LEU A 308 -37.49 -19.80 -9.62
N GLU A 309 -36.78 -19.77 -8.48
CA GLU A 309 -37.20 -20.48 -7.25
C GLU A 309 -38.55 -19.97 -6.71
N GLN A 310 -38.83 -18.66 -6.80
CA GLN A 310 -40.14 -18.10 -6.46
C GLN A 310 -41.24 -18.57 -7.43
N ASN A 311 -40.97 -18.58 -8.74
CA ASN A 311 -41.93 -19.05 -9.74
C ASN A 311 -42.24 -20.54 -9.59
N ILE A 312 -41.22 -21.38 -9.34
CA ILE A 312 -41.41 -22.82 -9.05
C ILE A 312 -42.32 -22.98 -7.82
N THR A 313 -42.04 -22.25 -6.74
CA THR A 313 -42.86 -22.30 -5.51
C THR A 313 -44.33 -21.95 -5.77
N GLN A 314 -44.60 -20.90 -6.55
CA GLN A 314 -45.97 -20.51 -6.94
C GLN A 314 -46.66 -21.55 -7.83
N LEU A 315 -45.92 -22.16 -8.77
CA LEU A 315 -46.44 -23.21 -9.65
C LEU A 315 -46.75 -24.49 -8.86
N THR A 316 -45.88 -24.91 -7.94
CA THR A 316 -46.13 -26.06 -7.05
C THR A 316 -47.38 -25.85 -6.20
N TYR A 317 -47.57 -24.65 -5.63
CA TYR A 317 -48.78 -24.31 -4.88
C TYR A 317 -50.04 -24.41 -5.75
N ARG A 318 -50.04 -23.77 -6.93
CA ARG A 318 -51.18 -23.82 -7.88
C ARG A 318 -51.47 -25.25 -8.36
N ASN A 319 -50.44 -26.08 -8.57
CA ASN A 319 -50.63 -27.47 -8.97
C ASN A 319 -51.35 -28.26 -7.87
N GLY A 320 -50.97 -28.05 -6.60
CA GLY A 320 -51.68 -28.62 -5.45
C GLY A 320 -53.14 -28.17 -5.35
N GLU A 321 -53.45 -26.89 -5.60
CA GLU A 321 -54.83 -26.40 -5.66
C GLU A 321 -55.65 -27.06 -6.79
N ILE A 322 -55.03 -27.32 -7.94
CA ILE A 322 -55.67 -27.96 -9.09
C ILE A 322 -55.87 -29.46 -8.82
N GLU A 323 -54.86 -30.16 -8.31
CA GLU A 323 -54.96 -31.56 -7.90
C GLU A 323 -56.09 -31.78 -6.89
N GLU A 324 -56.23 -30.90 -5.90
CA GLU A 324 -57.30 -31.01 -4.90
C GLU A 324 -58.68 -30.73 -5.50
N LYS A 325 -58.82 -29.73 -6.39
CA LYS A 325 -60.07 -29.50 -7.14
C LYS A 325 -60.46 -30.72 -7.98
N ILE A 326 -59.50 -31.30 -8.70
CA ILE A 326 -59.75 -32.50 -9.54
C ILE A 326 -60.19 -33.68 -8.66
N LYS A 327 -59.55 -33.91 -7.51
CA LYS A 327 -60.00 -34.96 -6.56
C LYS A 327 -61.44 -34.72 -6.10
N VAL A 328 -61.77 -33.49 -5.68
CA VAL A 328 -63.12 -33.14 -5.20
C VAL A 328 -64.15 -33.31 -6.31
N GLU A 329 -63.89 -32.82 -7.53
CA GLU A 329 -64.79 -33.00 -8.68
C GLU A 329 -64.98 -34.48 -9.04
N TYR A 330 -63.89 -35.26 -9.10
CA TYR A 330 -63.94 -36.69 -9.39
C TYR A 330 -64.70 -37.47 -8.31
N THR A 331 -64.47 -37.20 -7.03
CA THR A 331 -65.22 -37.80 -5.92
C THR A 331 -66.70 -37.43 -5.96
N ASN A 332 -67.04 -36.18 -6.29
CA ASN A 332 -68.43 -35.74 -6.42
C ASN A 332 -69.15 -36.42 -7.59
N GLU A 333 -68.52 -36.52 -8.76
CA GLU A 333 -69.13 -37.22 -9.91
C GLU A 333 -69.22 -38.73 -9.66
N LEU A 334 -68.21 -39.35 -9.04
CA LEU A 334 -68.27 -40.77 -8.63
C LEU A 334 -69.43 -41.03 -7.66
N ASN A 335 -69.59 -40.19 -6.62
CA ASN A 335 -70.70 -40.29 -5.67
C ASN A 335 -72.06 -40.11 -6.35
N LYS A 336 -72.15 -39.20 -7.33
CA LYS A 336 -73.37 -38.98 -8.13
C LYS A 336 -73.70 -40.17 -9.04
N GLN A 337 -72.70 -40.78 -9.67
CA GLN A 337 -72.89 -42.01 -10.46
C GLN A 337 -73.30 -43.19 -9.57
N LEU A 338 -72.70 -43.35 -8.39
CA LEU A 338 -73.09 -44.36 -7.39
C LEU A 338 -74.52 -44.15 -6.90
N ALA A 339 -74.92 -42.92 -6.59
CA ALA A 339 -76.30 -42.60 -6.19
C ALA A 339 -77.30 -42.89 -7.31
N LEU A 340 -76.97 -42.55 -8.56
CA LEU A 340 -77.80 -42.84 -9.73
C LEU A 340 -77.94 -44.35 -9.98
N GLN A 341 -76.85 -45.12 -9.87
CA GLN A 341 -76.92 -46.57 -9.96
C GLN A 341 -77.76 -47.16 -8.83
N LYS A 342 -77.54 -46.74 -7.58
CA LYS A 342 -78.30 -47.23 -6.41
C LYS A 342 -79.80 -47.00 -6.60
N SER A 343 -80.21 -45.80 -7.00
CA SER A 343 -81.61 -45.47 -7.28
C SER A 343 -82.20 -46.33 -8.41
N ARG A 344 -81.44 -46.62 -9.49
CA ARG A 344 -81.89 -47.54 -10.56
C ARG A 344 -82.00 -48.99 -10.10
N TYR A 345 -81.14 -49.44 -9.19
CA TYR A 345 -81.23 -50.77 -8.61
C TYR A 345 -82.42 -50.89 -7.64
N GLU A 346 -82.69 -49.84 -6.85
CA GLU A 346 -83.87 -49.73 -5.98
C GLU A 346 -85.17 -49.76 -6.83
N GLU A 347 -85.30 -48.92 -7.86
CA GLU A 347 -86.45 -48.94 -8.78
C GLU A 347 -86.64 -50.31 -9.46
N LYS A 348 -85.55 -50.97 -9.86
CA LYS A 348 -85.61 -52.31 -10.45
C LYS A 348 -86.02 -53.38 -9.43
N LEU A 349 -85.64 -53.25 -8.16
CA LEU A 349 -86.09 -54.12 -7.08
C LEU A 349 -87.59 -53.92 -6.82
N ASP A 350 -88.06 -52.68 -6.67
CA ASP A 350 -89.48 -52.37 -6.46
C ASP A 350 -90.38 -52.93 -7.59
N LEU A 351 -89.92 -52.84 -8.85
CA LEU A 351 -90.59 -53.41 -10.02
C LEU A 351 -90.59 -54.96 -9.99
N LEU A 352 -89.49 -55.58 -9.59
CA LEU A 352 -89.39 -57.04 -9.46
C LEU A 352 -90.26 -57.56 -8.31
N GLU A 353 -90.28 -56.88 -7.16
CA GLU A 353 -91.14 -57.21 -6.01
C GLU A 353 -92.63 -57.06 -6.38
N SER A 354 -93.01 -55.94 -7.02
CA SER A 354 -94.38 -55.73 -7.50
C SER A 354 -94.83 -56.79 -8.52
N SER A 355 -93.94 -57.19 -9.42
CA SER A 355 -94.18 -58.25 -10.41
C SER A 355 -94.28 -59.64 -9.75
N HIS A 356 -93.43 -59.91 -8.76
CA HIS A 356 -93.46 -61.14 -7.98
C HIS A 356 -94.76 -61.24 -7.17
N GLU A 357 -95.14 -60.19 -6.43
CA GLU A 357 -96.38 -60.16 -5.64
C GLU A 357 -97.62 -60.32 -6.54
N SER A 358 -97.63 -59.70 -7.72
CA SER A 358 -98.71 -59.87 -8.71
C SER A 358 -98.79 -61.32 -9.22
N SER A 359 -97.64 -61.95 -9.48
CA SER A 359 -97.56 -63.36 -9.87
C SER A 359 -97.98 -64.31 -8.73
N LEU A 360 -97.66 -63.96 -7.49
CA LEU A 360 -98.01 -64.71 -6.29
C LEU A 360 -99.53 -64.68 -6.07
N LYS A 361 -100.16 -63.50 -6.13
CA LYS A 361 -101.63 -63.34 -6.10
C LYS A 361 -102.34 -64.10 -7.23
N MET A 362 -101.76 -64.12 -8.43
CA MET A 362 -102.31 -64.89 -9.55
C MET A 362 -102.22 -66.40 -9.29
N ASN A 363 -101.11 -66.89 -8.73
CA ASN A 363 -100.93 -68.30 -8.34
C ASN A 363 -101.85 -68.69 -7.17
N GLU A 364 -102.03 -67.83 -6.16
CA GLU A 364 -102.99 -68.03 -5.07
C GLU A 364 -104.42 -68.16 -5.59
N LYS A 365 -104.81 -67.28 -6.53
CA LYS A 365 -106.12 -67.36 -7.19
C LYS A 365 -106.28 -68.66 -7.99
N LEU A 366 -105.29 -69.01 -8.82
CA LEU A 366 -105.28 -70.27 -9.56
C LEU A 366 -105.39 -71.49 -8.63
N TYR A 367 -104.71 -71.46 -7.49
CA TYR A 367 -104.77 -72.51 -6.48
C TYR A 367 -106.15 -72.58 -5.81
N ALA A 368 -106.79 -71.44 -5.52
CA ALA A 368 -108.15 -71.38 -5.01
C ALA A 368 -109.19 -71.91 -6.02
N ASP A 369 -109.07 -71.52 -7.30
CA ASP A 369 -109.92 -72.01 -8.39
C ASP A 369 -109.74 -73.53 -8.61
N LEU A 370 -108.50 -74.03 -8.54
CA LEU A 370 -108.17 -75.46 -8.56
C LEU A 370 -108.76 -76.21 -7.36
N LYS A 371 -108.67 -75.63 -6.17
CA LYS A 371 -109.23 -76.23 -4.96
C LYS A 371 -110.75 -76.31 -5.02
N MET A 372 -111.43 -75.24 -5.45
CA MET A 372 -112.89 -75.28 -5.67
C MET A 372 -113.29 -76.40 -6.63
N LYS A 373 -112.58 -76.56 -7.76
CA LYS A 373 -112.83 -77.66 -8.69
C LYS A 373 -112.54 -79.03 -8.10
N PHE A 374 -111.55 -79.14 -7.21
CA PHE A 374 -111.27 -80.39 -6.51
C PHE A 374 -112.39 -80.72 -5.51
N ASP A 375 -112.87 -79.74 -4.74
CA ASP A 375 -113.99 -79.87 -3.81
C ASP A 375 -115.30 -80.22 -4.57
N GLU A 376 -115.52 -79.63 -5.75
CA GLU A 376 -116.63 -79.99 -6.68
C GLU A 376 -116.52 -81.46 -7.13
N ILE A 377 -115.35 -81.88 -7.62
CA ILE A 377 -115.10 -83.27 -8.06
C ILE A 377 -115.23 -84.25 -6.89
N GLU A 378 -114.78 -83.89 -5.68
CA GLU A 378 -114.93 -84.71 -4.48
C GLU A 378 -116.41 -84.84 -4.09
N ASN A 379 -117.18 -83.76 -4.15
CA ASN A 379 -118.62 -83.80 -3.93
C ASN A 379 -119.34 -84.65 -4.99
N ASP A 380 -119.03 -84.48 -6.27
CA ASP A 380 -119.59 -85.30 -7.35
C ASP A 380 -119.21 -86.79 -7.20
N ASN A 381 -117.97 -87.09 -6.78
CA ASN A 381 -117.53 -88.45 -6.48
C ASN A 381 -118.27 -89.01 -5.26
N ASN A 382 -118.55 -88.22 -4.22
CA ASN A 382 -119.37 -88.63 -3.07
C ASN A 382 -120.84 -88.87 -3.48
N ILE A 383 -121.41 -88.04 -4.35
CA ILE A 383 -122.75 -88.25 -4.94
C ILE A 383 -122.77 -89.53 -5.76
N LEU A 384 -121.77 -89.75 -6.63
CA LEU A 384 -121.64 -90.97 -7.43
C LEU A 384 -121.42 -92.22 -6.57
N GLN A 385 -120.63 -92.14 -5.49
CA GLN A 385 -120.48 -93.24 -4.53
C GLN A 385 -121.79 -93.53 -3.79
N SER A 386 -122.57 -92.50 -3.45
CA SER A 386 -123.90 -92.65 -2.87
C SER A 386 -124.86 -93.33 -3.86
N GLN A 387 -124.92 -92.85 -5.11
CA GLN A 387 -125.71 -93.45 -6.19
C GLN A 387 -125.29 -94.90 -6.49
N VAL A 388 -123.98 -95.20 -6.52
CA VAL A 388 -123.47 -96.56 -6.68
C VAL A 388 -123.85 -97.44 -5.49
N SER A 389 -123.86 -96.91 -4.27
CA SER A 389 -124.30 -97.62 -3.07
C SER A 389 -125.82 -97.88 -3.08
N GLU A 390 -126.61 -96.91 -3.55
CA GLU A 390 -128.04 -97.04 -3.75
C GLU A 390 -128.39 -98.02 -4.88
N LEU A 391 -127.68 -97.97 -6.00
CA LEU A 391 -127.80 -98.95 -7.10
C LEU A 391 -127.39 -100.36 -6.66
N LYS A 392 -126.34 -100.52 -5.83
CA LYS A 392 -126.00 -101.79 -5.19
C LYS A 392 -127.14 -102.29 -4.29
N LEU A 393 -127.77 -101.40 -3.51
CA LEU A 393 -128.97 -101.72 -2.72
C LEU A 393 -130.18 -102.09 -3.60
N GLN A 394 -130.34 -101.50 -4.78
CA GLN A 394 -131.39 -101.86 -5.74
C GLN A 394 -131.11 -103.19 -6.45
N LEU A 395 -129.85 -103.51 -6.76
CA LEU A 395 -129.43 -104.83 -7.27
C LEU A 395 -129.72 -105.94 -6.24
N ILE A 396 -129.28 -105.75 -4.99
CA ILE A 396 -129.56 -106.68 -3.88
C ILE A 396 -131.08 -106.89 -3.68
N LYS A 397 -131.91 -105.88 -3.95
CA LYS A 397 -133.39 -105.99 -3.91
C LYS A 397 -134.03 -106.54 -5.18
N LYS A 398 -133.31 -106.69 -6.29
CA LYS A 398 -133.81 -107.24 -7.56
C LYS A 398 -133.49 -108.72 -7.75
N ASP A 399 -132.38 -109.20 -7.18
CA ASP A 399 -131.88 -110.56 -7.43
C ASP A 399 -132.66 -111.68 -6.69
N GLU A 400 -133.69 -111.35 -5.89
CA GLU A 400 -134.49 -112.37 -5.18
C GLU A 400 -135.55 -113.09 -6.04
N LYS A 401 -135.83 -112.70 -7.31
CA LYS A 401 -136.91 -113.31 -8.11
C LYS A 401 -136.68 -113.44 -9.63
N THR A 402 -135.81 -114.35 -10.08
CA THR A 402 -136.09 -115.42 -11.09
C THR A 402 -134.83 -116.26 -11.42
N GLN A 403 -135.00 -117.47 -11.97
CA GLN A 403 -133.97 -118.53 -12.07
C GLN A 403 -133.23 -118.56 -13.43
N ASN A 404 -131.91 -118.86 -13.38
CA ASN A 404 -131.10 -119.73 -14.28
C ASN A 404 -131.17 -119.62 -15.82
N PRO A 405 -130.17 -120.16 -16.56
CA PRO A 405 -128.71 -120.19 -16.36
C PRO A 405 -127.99 -119.65 -17.64
N ILE A 406 -126.68 -119.89 -17.81
CA ILE A 406 -125.89 -120.06 -19.08
C ILE A 406 -124.48 -119.42 -19.01
N ASN A 407 -123.59 -119.98 -19.84
CA ASN A 407 -122.13 -119.88 -19.89
C ASN A 407 -121.67 -119.14 -21.19
N VAL A 408 -120.35 -118.95 -21.38
CA VAL A 408 -119.60 -118.72 -22.65
C VAL A 408 -119.18 -117.27 -23.04
N ASN A 409 -117.86 -117.04 -22.96
CA ASN A 409 -116.91 -116.27 -23.81
C ASN A 409 -117.37 -115.10 -24.73
N SER A 410 -116.67 -113.96 -24.69
CA SER A 410 -115.47 -113.64 -25.53
C SER A 410 -115.15 -112.12 -25.68
N LYS A 411 -113.86 -111.80 -25.93
CA LYS A 411 -113.26 -110.78 -26.86
C LYS A 411 -114.11 -109.54 -27.26
N THR A 412 -113.63 -108.29 -27.44
CA THR A 412 -112.31 -107.61 -27.68
C THR A 412 -112.60 -106.08 -27.76
N ALA A 413 -111.71 -105.08 -27.88
CA ALA A 413 -110.24 -104.85 -27.86
C ALA A 413 -110.00 -103.31 -27.73
N ASN A 414 -108.78 -102.83 -28.04
CA ASN A 414 -108.40 -101.47 -28.49
C ASN A 414 -108.31 -100.39 -27.39
N LYS A 415 -107.12 -99.81 -27.10
CA LYS A 415 -106.25 -98.86 -27.88
C LYS A 415 -106.63 -97.40 -27.53
N GLU A 416 -105.74 -96.40 -27.49
CA GLU A 416 -104.39 -96.19 -28.07
C GLU A 416 -103.64 -95.10 -27.24
N GLU A 417 -102.29 -95.12 -27.28
CA GLU A 417 -101.35 -93.97 -27.49
C GLU A 417 -101.36 -92.76 -26.49
N GLU A 418 -100.33 -91.91 -26.32
CA GLU A 418 -98.88 -91.81 -26.68
C GLU A 418 -98.27 -90.83 -25.64
N SER A 419 -97.07 -90.98 -25.05
CA SER A 419 -95.68 -90.97 -25.56
C SER A 419 -94.99 -89.58 -25.60
N LEU A 420 -93.65 -89.60 -25.53
CA LEU A 420 -92.65 -88.50 -25.52
C LEU A 420 -92.58 -87.54 -24.30
N ASP A 421 -91.41 -86.96 -23.96
CA ASP A 421 -90.03 -87.53 -23.91
C ASP A 421 -89.07 -86.61 -23.10
N LEU A 422 -87.83 -87.08 -22.93
CA LEU A 422 -86.53 -86.37 -22.81
C LEU A 422 -86.54 -84.83 -23.17
N THR A 423 -85.73 -83.93 -22.59
CA THR A 423 -84.39 -84.10 -21.98
C THR A 423 -83.95 -82.87 -21.15
N THR A 424 -82.93 -83.09 -20.32
CA THR A 424 -81.93 -82.13 -19.78
C THR A 424 -81.81 -80.74 -20.44
N LEU A 425 -81.82 -79.68 -19.62
CA LEU A 425 -81.18 -78.40 -19.98
C LEU A 425 -80.72 -77.55 -18.78
N PHE A 426 -80.00 -78.16 -17.83
CA PHE A 426 -79.18 -77.41 -16.87
C PHE A 426 -77.88 -76.96 -17.57
N GLY A 427 -77.94 -75.82 -18.24
CA GLY A 427 -76.80 -75.15 -18.85
C GLY A 427 -76.31 -74.01 -17.95
N SER A 428 -75.15 -74.20 -17.33
CA SER A 428 -74.39 -73.13 -16.64
C SER A 428 -73.96 -72.04 -17.63
N ASN A 429 -74.07 -70.77 -17.22
CA ASN A 429 -73.25 -69.70 -17.77
C ASN A 429 -72.85 -68.75 -16.63
N GLU A 430 -71.59 -68.89 -16.21
CA GLU A 430 -70.86 -67.80 -15.56
C GLU A 430 -70.63 -66.70 -16.59
N PHE A 431 -70.74 -65.44 -16.18
CA PHE A 431 -70.20 -64.31 -16.94
C PHE A 431 -69.63 -63.30 -15.94
N GLU A 432 -68.32 -63.28 -15.82
CA GLU A 432 -67.58 -62.16 -15.25
C GLU A 432 -67.73 -60.94 -16.17
N PRO A 433 -67.88 -59.71 -15.64
CA PRO A 433 -67.64 -58.50 -16.40
C PRO A 433 -66.16 -58.10 -16.29
N GLU A 434 -65.44 -58.11 -17.41
CA GLU A 434 -64.17 -57.40 -17.53
C GLU A 434 -64.39 -55.90 -17.32
N PHE A 435 -63.62 -55.30 -16.40
CA PHE A 435 -63.51 -53.84 -16.29
C PHE A 435 -62.45 -53.33 -17.27
N THR A 436 -62.76 -52.23 -17.96
CA THR A 436 -61.80 -51.33 -18.64
C THR A 436 -61.83 -49.96 -17.98
#